data_AF-A0A2N3DWW8-F1
#
_entry.id   AF-A0A2N3DWW8-F1
#
_cell.length_a   1.000
_cell.length_b   1.000
_cell.length_c   1.000
_cell.angle_alpha   90.00
_cell.angle_beta   90.00
_cell.angle_gamma   90.00
#
_symmetry.space_group_name_H-M   'P 1'
#
loop_
_entity.id
_entity.type
_entity.pdbx_description
1 polymer ?
#
loop_
_entity_poly.entity_id
_entity_poly.type
_entity_poly.pdbx_seq_one_letter_code
_entity_poly.pdbx_strand_id
1 'polypeptide(L)'
;MRFSNGFGLFALALAMGLLGGGIVSAAHATPVDGGIGLQEAVTPVMHDLTALHNWLVIAITAIVAFVLLLLIIVMVRFNSRANPTPSKT
;
A
#
# COMPACT_ATOMS: atom_id res chain seq x y z
N MET A 1 -20.85 56.29 0.03
CA MET A 1 -20.84 55.14 -0.92
C MET A 1 -19.42 54.59 -1.18
N ARG A 2 -18.49 54.57 -0.21
CA ARG A 2 -17.08 54.16 -0.44
C ARG A 2 -16.62 52.93 0.38
N PHE A 3 -17.50 52.35 1.20
CA PHE A 3 -17.17 51.21 2.07
C PHE A 3 -17.45 49.84 1.42
N SER A 4 -18.32 49.78 0.40
CA SER A 4 -18.67 48.54 -0.31
C SER A 4 -17.54 48.01 -1.21
N ASN A 5 -16.69 48.89 -1.75
CA ASN A 5 -15.64 48.49 -2.70
C ASN A 5 -14.46 47.77 -2.01
N GLY A 6 -14.23 48.00 -0.72
CA GLY A 6 -13.16 47.32 0.04
C GLY A 6 -13.48 45.87 0.34
N PHE A 7 -14.74 45.57 0.67
CA PHE A 7 -15.20 44.20 0.94
C PHE A 7 -15.19 43.35 -0.34
N GLY A 8 -15.54 43.95 -1.48
CA GLY A 8 -15.47 43.29 -2.78
C GLY A 8 -14.05 42.95 -3.23
N LEU A 9 -13.08 43.84 -2.99
CA LEU A 9 -11.67 43.59 -3.29
C LEU A 9 -11.06 42.52 -2.38
N PHE A 10 -11.46 42.48 -1.11
CA PHE A 10 -11.04 41.43 -0.17
C PHE A 10 -11.62 40.06 -0.56
N ALA A 11 -12.89 40.01 -0.96
CA ALA A 11 -13.54 38.79 -1.45
C ALA A 11 -12.93 38.31 -2.78
N LEU A 12 -12.55 39.23 -3.68
CA LEU A 12 -11.87 38.89 -4.93
C LEU A 12 -10.44 38.40 -4.70
N ALA A 13 -9.70 38.97 -3.74
CA ALA A 13 -8.38 38.50 -3.35
C ALA A 13 -8.44 37.10 -2.69
N LEU A 14 -9.44 36.84 -1.84
CA LEU A 14 -9.70 35.52 -1.25
C LEU A 14 -10.10 34.51 -2.33
N ALA A 15 -10.96 34.89 -3.27
CA ALA A 15 -11.36 34.04 -4.39
C ALA A 15 -10.19 33.74 -5.33
N MET A 16 -9.31 34.72 -5.63
CA MET A 16 -8.09 34.49 -6.42
C MET A 16 -7.04 33.67 -5.68
N GLY A 17 -6.96 33.75 -4.34
CA GLY A 17 -6.14 32.84 -3.54
C GLY A 17 -6.66 31.39 -3.55
N LEU A 18 -7.98 31.22 -3.58
CA LEU A 18 -8.65 29.91 -3.68
C LEU A 18 -8.59 29.34 -5.11
N LEU A 19 -8.63 30.19 -6.14
CA LEU A 19 -8.61 29.80 -7.56
C LEU A 19 -7.20 29.73 -8.18
N GLY A 20 -6.20 30.40 -7.59
CA GLY A 20 -4.87 30.62 -8.16
C GLY A 20 -3.73 29.74 -7.64
N GLY A 21 -3.95 28.86 -6.65
CA GLY A 21 -2.90 27.94 -6.16
C GLY A 21 -2.89 27.64 -4.66
N GLY A 22 -4.06 27.60 -4.01
CA GLY A 22 -4.21 27.44 -2.56
C GLY A 22 -4.71 26.08 -2.07
N ILE A 23 -4.49 24.99 -2.82
CA ILE A 23 -4.34 23.67 -2.20
C ILE A 23 -2.90 23.25 -2.42
N VAL A 24 -2.03 23.53 -1.44
CA VAL A 24 -0.78 22.78 -1.33
C VAL A 24 -1.20 21.37 -0.90
N SER A 25 -1.63 20.57 -1.86
CA SER A 25 -1.61 19.12 -1.72
C SER A 25 -0.13 18.78 -1.63
N ALA A 26 0.38 18.59 -0.42
CA ALA A 26 1.64 17.91 -0.22
C ALA A 26 1.46 16.50 -0.80
N ALA A 27 1.73 16.35 -2.10
CA ALA A 27 1.49 15.15 -2.90
C ALA A 27 2.43 13.98 -2.55
N HIS A 28 3.01 13.95 -1.33
CA HIS A 28 4.08 13.04 -0.97
C HIS A 28 3.60 11.75 -0.27
N ALA A 29 2.29 11.55 -0.11
CA ALA A 29 1.74 10.39 0.59
C ALA A 29 0.29 10.08 0.17
N THR A 30 -0.05 10.26 -1.11
CA THR A 30 -1.42 9.96 -1.58
C THR A 30 -1.55 8.46 -1.88
N PRO A 31 -2.51 7.75 -1.25
CA PRO A 31 -2.77 6.36 -1.59
C PRO A 31 -3.25 6.28 -3.05
N VAL A 32 -2.65 5.37 -3.81
CA VAL A 32 -3.05 5.10 -5.19
C VAL A 32 -4.17 4.06 -5.18
N ASP A 33 -5.19 4.27 -6.01
CA ASP A 33 -6.28 3.30 -6.15
C ASP A 33 -5.72 1.94 -6.60
N GLY A 34 -6.02 0.89 -5.84
CA GLY A 34 -5.45 -0.45 -6.05
C GLY A 34 -4.00 -0.65 -5.60
N GLY A 35 -3.43 0.25 -4.79
CA GLY A 35 -2.06 0.12 -4.28
C GLY A 35 -1.88 -1.10 -3.36
N ILE A 36 -0.94 -1.98 -3.72
CA ILE A 36 -0.59 -3.21 -2.97
C ILE A 36 0.79 -3.13 -2.29
N GLY A 37 1.54 -2.05 -2.52
CA GLY A 37 2.89 -1.83 -2.01
C GLY A 37 2.97 -0.69 -1.01
N LEU A 38 4.19 -0.39 -0.57
CA LEU A 38 4.49 0.78 0.25
C LEU A 38 4.39 2.06 -0.59
N GLN A 39 4.15 3.20 0.07
CA GLN A 39 4.20 4.52 -0.56
C GLN A 39 5.63 4.86 -1.00
N GLU A 40 5.76 5.79 -1.96
CA GLU A 40 7.06 6.25 -2.47
C GLU A 40 7.94 6.80 -1.33
N ALA A 41 9.21 6.40 -1.30
CA ALA A 41 10.11 6.74 -0.22
C ALA A 41 10.68 8.15 -0.42
N VAL A 42 10.33 9.07 0.49
CA VAL A 42 10.75 10.48 0.43
C VAL A 42 11.87 10.82 1.42
N THR A 43 12.32 9.84 2.21
CA THR A 43 13.42 9.99 3.17
C THR A 43 14.42 8.85 3.05
N PRO A 44 15.70 9.05 3.43
CA PRO A 44 16.73 8.00 3.40
C PRO A 44 16.33 6.79 4.24
N VAL A 45 15.74 7.04 5.42
CA VAL A 45 15.27 5.99 6.33
C VAL A 45 14.17 5.13 5.69
N MET A 46 13.26 5.73 4.94
CA MET A 46 12.20 4.98 4.26
C MET A 46 12.74 4.09 3.13
N HIS A 47 13.82 4.50 2.45
CA HIS A 47 14.48 3.62 1.47
C HIS A 47 15.05 2.37 2.12
N ASP A 48 15.70 2.50 3.28
CA ASP A 48 16.25 1.35 4.02
C ASP A 48 15.14 0.39 4.49
N LEU A 49 14.03 0.93 4.98
CA LEU A 49 12.86 0.14 5.39
C LEU A 49 12.21 -0.58 4.20
N THR A 50 12.13 0.08 3.04
CA THR A 50 11.57 -0.52 1.83
C THR A 50 12.45 -1.67 1.33
N ALA A 51 13.78 -1.50 1.38
CA ALA A 51 14.72 -2.56 1.05
C ALA A 51 14.57 -3.76 1.99
N LEU A 52 14.49 -3.50 3.31
CA LEU A 52 14.26 -4.55 4.31
C LEU A 52 12.93 -5.27 4.06
N HIS A 53 11.85 -4.52 3.83
CA HIS A 53 10.53 -5.08 3.55
C HIS A 53 10.56 -6.03 2.35
N ASN A 54 11.18 -5.62 1.25
CA ASN A 54 11.25 -6.43 0.03
C ASN A 54 12.02 -7.74 0.28
N TRP A 55 13.16 -7.68 0.97
CA TRP A 55 13.92 -8.89 1.32
C TRP A 55 13.15 -9.82 2.26
N LEU A 56 12.46 -9.24 3.24
CA LEU A 56 11.65 -9.99 4.19
C LEU A 56 10.47 -10.69 3.49
N VAL A 57 9.74 -9.97 2.63
CA VAL A 57 8.60 -10.52 1.87
C VAL A 57 9.05 -11.69 1.00
N ILE A 58 10.18 -11.56 0.28
CA ILE A 58 10.72 -12.66 -0.52
C ILE A 58 11.00 -13.91 0.34
N ALA A 59 11.62 -13.73 1.51
CA ALA A 59 11.95 -14.84 2.41
C ALA A 59 10.69 -15.55 2.94
N ILE A 60 9.70 -14.81 3.45
CA ILE A 60 8.46 -15.42 3.98
C ILE A 60 7.62 -16.05 2.88
N THR A 61 7.56 -15.44 1.69
CA THR A 61 6.83 -16.00 0.54
C THR A 61 7.47 -17.31 0.08
N ALA A 62 8.81 -17.42 0.10
CA ALA A 62 9.50 -18.67 -0.20
C ALA A 62 9.13 -19.79 0.79
N ILE A 63 9.09 -19.48 2.09
CA ILE A 63 8.69 -20.45 3.13
C ILE A 63 7.23 -20.87 2.97
N VAL A 64 6.32 -19.91 2.75
CA VAL A 64 4.89 -20.20 2.53
C VAL A 64 4.68 -21.04 1.28
N ALA A 65 5.39 -20.74 0.18
CA ALA A 65 5.34 -21.54 -1.04
C ALA A 65 5.84 -22.97 -0.82
N PHE A 66 6.90 -23.15 -0.03
CA PHE A 66 7.40 -24.46 0.36
C PHE A 66 6.37 -25.26 1.17
N VAL A 67 5.77 -24.65 2.20
CA VAL A 67 4.73 -25.29 3.01
C VAL A 67 3.48 -25.60 2.17
N LEU A 68 3.09 -24.69 1.29
CA LEU A 68 1.98 -24.89 0.35
C LEU A 68 2.24 -26.10 -0.56
N LEU A 69 3.46 -26.25 -1.06
CA LEU A 69 3.87 -27.42 -1.85
C LEU A 69 3.76 -28.70 -1.01
N LEU A 70 4.24 -28.71 0.24
CA LEU A 70 4.11 -29.87 1.12
C LEU A 70 2.65 -30.23 1.39
N LEU A 71 1.77 -29.24 1.60
CA LEU A 71 0.34 -29.48 1.77
C LEU A 71 -0.31 -30.06 0.52
N ILE A 72 0.04 -29.57 -0.67
CA ILE A 72 -0.44 -30.16 -1.93
C ILE A 72 0.01 -31.62 -2.04
N ILE A 73 1.28 -31.92 -1.72
CA ILE A 73 1.78 -33.30 -1.71
C ILE A 73 0.94 -34.15 -0.75
N VAL A 74 0.68 -33.66 0.45
CA VAL A 74 -0.10 -34.40 1.45
C VAL A 74 -1.53 -34.64 0.96
N MET A 75 -2.18 -33.61 0.40
CA MET A 75 -3.54 -33.71 -0.13
C MET A 75 -3.65 -34.68 -1.30
N VAL A 76 -2.66 -34.75 -2.19
CA VAL A 76 -2.70 -35.66 -3.35
C VAL A 76 -2.29 -37.08 -2.94
N ARG A 77 -1.22 -37.22 -2.16
CA ARG A 77 -0.62 -38.52 -1.83
C ARG A 77 -1.36 -39.26 -0.71
N PHE A 78 -1.84 -38.55 0.32
CA PHE A 78 -2.44 -39.15 1.51
C PHE A 78 -3.97 -38.98 1.59
N ASN A 79 -4.64 -38.61 0.48
CA ASN A 79 -6.09 -38.66 0.38
C ASN A 79 -6.62 -40.10 0.60
N SER A 80 -7.82 -40.26 1.16
CA SER A 80 -8.49 -41.55 1.39
C SER A 80 -8.54 -42.45 0.16
N ARG A 81 -8.64 -41.86 -1.04
CA ARG A 81 -8.60 -42.60 -2.31
C ARG A 81 -7.24 -43.18 -2.64
N ALA A 82 -6.16 -42.44 -2.36
CA ALA A 82 -4.79 -42.82 -2.70
C ALA A 82 -4.08 -43.57 -1.55
N ASN A 83 -4.55 -43.39 -0.32
CA ASN A 83 -4.01 -44.00 0.89
C ASN A 83 -5.13 -44.63 1.76
N PRO A 84 -5.74 -45.76 1.32
CA PRO A 84 -6.87 -46.38 2.00
C PRO A 84 -6.51 -47.06 3.34
N THR A 85 -5.25 -47.44 3.54
CA THR A 85 -4.75 -47.98 4.81
C THR A 85 -3.72 -47.02 5.41
N PRO A 86 -4.11 -46.09 6.30
CA PRO A 86 -3.21 -45.09 6.86
C PRO A 86 -2.15 -45.72 7.77
N SER A 87 -0.95 -45.11 7.83
CA SER A 87 0.07 -45.51 8.79
C SER A 87 -0.41 -45.27 10.21
N LYS A 88 -0.09 -46.19 11.14
CA LYS A 88 -0.51 -46.16 12.55
C LYS A 88 0.63 -45.82 13.51
N THR A 89 1.76 -45.37 12.97
CA THR A 89 2.98 -45.02 13.71
C THR A 89 3.06 -43.54 13.98
#